data_AF-A0A7V3VBZ1-F1
#
_entry.id   AF-A0A7V3VBZ1-F1
#
_cell.length_a   1.000
_cell.length_b   1.000
_cell.length_c   1.000
_cell.angle_alpha   90.00
_cell.angle_beta   90.00
_cell.angle_gamma   90.00
#
_symmetry.space_group_name_H-M   'P 1'
#
loop_
_entity.id
_entity.type
_entity.pdbx_description
1 polymer ?
#
loop_
_entity_poly.entity_id
_entity_poly.type
_entity_poly.pdbx_seq_one_letter_code
_entity_poly.pdbx_strand_id
1 'polypeptide(L)'
;MKSAVLSTVVFLLLISLFVYSCSNAVSPIANQTNSNFTLNVYVDVAGSDTNEGTKTSPFGTINKAISYAYDTLTKTNAQVNIYLKSGLYTEGSGFTTPITISITSPISILGGWNDDFSQVNGVSYISFSNKVDRGLYISDVSNIEVENIAIMDVSYFLGGGAGVLIKNSSGITLSNVIISNCTSGSSGGGVYIERLADSTLYITVMNSASLSGSGGGVFVTNSSNNNLNITAYNNNSSLYGGGLAIYNSSSNTFNLLLTNNSSGYGGGLAIVGSQSRYNKVFGSVSKNTSSLGGGGIASISDYQNTITAEVQGNSSPLGGGIYIYDSKFLVISKSYITNDSSSGSKKSVIYITNTGGTTNLIIYECSITGTTASTPWAIYEDGVDLKFHSISKNSFVYSTISKLYHDPDDGTGNPADITADAAGLGTLNTSLDPKHDANVSIANTGS
;
A
#
# COMPACT_ATOMS: atom_id res chain seq x y z
N MET A 1 -55.65 -54.95 31.24
CA MET A 1 -55.36 -53.70 31.96
C MET A 1 -56.71 -53.03 32.20
N LYS A 2 -57.45 -53.31 33.30
CA LYS A 2 -57.26 -52.72 34.65
C LYS A 2 -56.84 -51.24 34.55
N SER A 3 -57.64 -50.19 34.72
CA SER A 3 -58.73 -49.82 35.68
C SER A 3 -58.25 -48.65 36.56
N ALA A 4 -59.17 -47.74 36.92
CA ALA A 4 -59.02 -46.70 37.97
C ALA A 4 -58.18 -45.45 37.58
N VAL A 5 -58.48 -44.22 38.05
CA VAL A 5 -59.61 -43.74 38.87
C VAL A 5 -59.83 -42.22 38.68
N LEU A 6 -61.06 -41.75 38.86
CA LEU A 6 -61.44 -40.32 38.97
C LEU A 6 -61.33 -39.87 40.46
N SER A 7 -61.14 -38.57 40.74
CA SER A 7 -60.98 -37.95 42.09
C SER A 7 -59.51 -37.85 42.53
N THR A 8 -59.00 -36.87 43.29
CA THR A 8 -59.55 -35.71 44.07
C THR A 8 -58.45 -34.59 44.03
N VAL A 9 -58.57 -33.31 44.39
CA VAL A 9 -59.48 -32.51 45.26
C VAL A 9 -59.60 -31.07 44.68
N VAL A 10 -60.72 -30.37 44.94
CA VAL A 10 -60.82 -28.90 44.86
C VAL A 10 -60.51 -28.31 46.24
N PHE A 11 -59.49 -27.46 46.42
CA PHE A 11 -59.47 -26.46 47.52
C PHE A 11 -58.39 -25.37 47.31
N LEU A 12 -58.58 -24.20 47.95
CA LEU A 12 -57.77 -22.96 47.83
C LEU A 12 -57.84 -22.35 46.41
N LEU A 13 -58.89 -21.62 46.00
CA LEU A 13 -59.76 -20.68 46.72
C LEU A 13 -59.02 -19.43 47.26
N LEU A 14 -59.07 -18.37 46.43
CA LEU A 14 -59.31 -16.95 46.76
C LEU A 14 -58.37 -16.20 47.75
N ILE A 15 -58.30 -14.87 47.52
CA ILE A 15 -57.67 -13.82 48.36
C ILE A 15 -56.12 -13.76 48.20
N SER A 16 -55.48 -12.61 47.93
CA SER A 16 -55.90 -11.20 47.84
C SER A 16 -55.46 -10.57 46.50
N LEU A 17 -56.29 -9.80 45.79
CA LEU A 17 -56.79 -8.45 46.07
C LEU A 17 -55.72 -7.33 46.10
N PHE A 18 -55.70 -6.58 44.99
CA PHE A 18 -55.83 -5.11 44.91
C PHE A 18 -54.70 -4.15 45.35
N VAL A 19 -54.66 -3.01 44.62
CA VAL A 19 -53.94 -1.72 44.86
C VAL A 19 -52.40 -1.81 44.89
N TYR A 20 -51.66 -1.24 43.94
CA TYR A 20 -51.53 0.19 43.65
C TYR A 20 -51.10 0.43 42.19
N SER A 21 -51.91 1.17 41.42
CA SER A 21 -51.63 2.51 40.83
C SER A 21 -50.50 2.58 39.77
N CYS A 22 -50.55 3.37 38.72
CA CYS A 22 -51.52 4.18 37.98
C CYS A 22 -50.67 4.90 36.90
N SER A 23 -51.29 5.43 35.83
CA SER A 23 -50.77 6.53 35.00
C SER A 23 -49.28 6.51 34.58
N ASN A 24 -49.01 6.03 33.36
CA ASN A 24 -48.31 6.75 32.27
C ASN A 24 -47.58 5.81 31.31
N ALA A 25 -48.34 5.10 30.48
CA ALA A 25 -47.81 4.56 29.21
C ALA A 25 -47.65 5.70 28.19
N VAL A 26 -46.73 6.63 28.46
CA VAL A 26 -46.18 7.49 27.42
C VAL A 26 -45.28 6.60 26.59
N SER A 27 -45.66 6.34 25.34
CA SER A 27 -44.75 5.75 24.37
C SER A 27 -43.54 6.67 24.23
N PRO A 28 -42.30 6.17 24.39
CA PRO A 28 -41.17 6.84 23.79
C PRO A 28 -41.33 6.65 22.28
N ILE A 29 -42.06 7.56 21.64
CA ILE A 29 -41.71 7.96 20.28
C ILE A 29 -40.30 8.49 20.42
N ALA A 30 -39.32 7.60 20.19
CA ALA A 30 -37.98 8.00 19.91
C ALA A 30 -38.07 8.82 18.62
N ASN A 31 -38.17 10.15 18.78
CA ASN A 31 -37.83 11.09 17.74
C ASN A 31 -36.36 10.82 17.41
N GLN A 32 -36.12 9.86 16.51
CA GLN A 32 -34.96 9.90 15.64
C GLN A 32 -35.13 11.17 14.80
N THR A 33 -34.67 12.28 15.37
CA THR A 33 -34.48 13.52 14.62
C THR A 33 -33.46 13.21 13.55
N ASN A 34 -33.94 12.93 12.33
CA ASN A 34 -33.17 12.76 11.11
C ASN A 34 -32.53 14.09 10.66
N SER A 35 -31.88 14.77 11.59
CA SER A 35 -30.91 15.81 11.33
C SER A 35 -29.54 15.15 11.32
N ASN A 36 -28.92 15.02 10.14
CA ASN A 36 -27.49 14.77 10.02
C ASN A 36 -26.78 15.94 10.70
N PHE A 37 -26.38 15.75 11.97
CA PHE A 37 -25.63 16.74 12.73
C PHE A 37 -24.17 16.31 12.81
N THR A 38 -23.29 17.30 12.84
CA THR A 38 -21.85 17.08 13.00
C THR A 38 -21.49 17.19 14.47
N LEU A 39 -20.93 16.11 15.04
CA LEU A 39 -20.26 16.18 16.33
C LEU A 39 -18.82 16.61 16.12
N ASN A 40 -18.40 17.67 16.82
CA ASN A 40 -17.03 18.17 16.80
C ASN A 40 -16.40 17.89 18.18
N VAL A 41 -15.33 17.10 18.21
CA VAL A 41 -14.60 16.68 19.41
C VAL A 41 -13.17 17.22 19.34
N TYR A 42 -12.66 17.76 20.44
CA TYR A 42 -11.35 18.43 20.48
C TYR A 42 -10.40 17.72 21.44
N VAL A 43 -9.14 17.58 21.02
CA VAL A 43 -8.09 16.87 21.76
C VAL A 43 -6.83 17.73 21.88
N ASP A 44 -6.36 17.97 23.10
CA ASP A 44 -5.13 18.68 23.42
C ASP A 44 -4.31 17.81 24.40
N VAL A 45 -3.01 17.71 24.21
CA VAL A 45 -2.09 17.00 25.13
C VAL A 45 -2.08 17.61 26.54
N ALA A 46 -2.48 18.87 26.68
CA ALA A 46 -2.70 19.55 27.96
C ALA A 46 -4.14 19.40 28.52
N GLY A 47 -5.02 18.70 27.79
CA GLY A 47 -6.39 18.40 28.19
C GLY A 47 -6.50 17.29 29.24
N SER A 48 -7.73 16.82 29.48
CA SER A 48 -8.01 15.70 30.40
C SER A 48 -9.13 14.84 29.85
N ASP A 49 -9.03 13.52 30.03
CA ASP A 49 -10.08 12.57 29.62
C ASP A 49 -11.33 12.61 30.52
N THR A 50 -11.30 13.43 31.58
CA THR A 50 -12.47 13.82 32.39
C THR A 50 -13.24 15.01 31.82
N ASN A 51 -12.71 15.69 30.79
CA ASN A 51 -13.35 16.84 30.18
C ASN A 51 -14.50 16.44 29.25
N GLU A 52 -15.15 17.42 28.63
CA GLU A 52 -16.31 17.20 27.74
C GLU A 52 -15.93 17.00 26.27
N GLY A 53 -14.67 17.26 25.89
CA GLY A 53 -14.20 17.20 24.51
C GLY A 53 -14.55 18.43 23.68
N THR A 54 -14.82 19.58 24.31
CA THR A 54 -15.14 20.87 23.66
C THR A 54 -13.88 21.71 23.43
N LYS A 55 -13.94 22.75 22.59
CA LYS A 55 -12.77 23.62 22.31
C LYS A 55 -12.10 24.19 23.57
N THR A 56 -12.90 24.53 24.58
CA THR A 56 -12.43 25.11 25.86
C THR A 56 -12.22 24.07 26.95
N SER A 57 -12.60 22.81 26.72
CA SER A 57 -12.45 21.69 27.64
C SER A 57 -12.16 20.40 26.83
N PRO A 58 -10.99 20.31 26.16
CA PRO A 58 -10.66 19.22 25.25
C PRO A 58 -10.29 17.94 26.01
N PHE A 59 -10.46 16.78 25.36
CA PHE A 59 -9.95 15.52 25.88
C PHE A 59 -8.41 15.51 25.88
N GLY A 60 -7.81 14.70 26.76
CA GLY A 60 -6.36 14.52 26.82
C GLY A 60 -5.85 13.53 25.76
N THR A 61 -6.67 12.54 25.39
CA THR A 61 -6.27 11.45 24.50
C THR A 61 -7.18 11.26 23.28
N ILE A 62 -6.56 10.79 22.19
CA ILE A 62 -7.24 10.45 20.94
C ILE A 62 -8.21 9.28 21.18
N ASN A 63 -7.81 8.28 21.96
CA ASN A 63 -8.64 7.11 22.25
C ASN A 63 -9.88 7.45 23.08
N LYS A 64 -9.83 8.47 23.95
CA LYS A 64 -11.02 8.98 24.64
C LYS A 64 -11.97 9.66 23.66
N ALA A 65 -11.47 10.49 22.75
CA ALA A 65 -12.28 11.13 21.71
C ALA A 65 -12.95 10.10 20.79
N ILE A 66 -12.22 9.06 20.38
CA ILE A 66 -12.74 7.93 19.59
C ILE A 66 -13.82 7.17 20.38
N SER A 67 -13.58 6.86 21.66
CA SER A 67 -14.57 6.21 22.52
C SER A 67 -15.87 7.04 22.66
N TYR A 68 -15.73 8.36 22.79
CA TYR A 68 -16.86 9.29 22.84
C TYR A 68 -17.61 9.39 21.50
N ALA A 69 -16.88 9.33 20.37
CA ALA A 69 -17.47 9.21 19.04
C ALA A 69 -18.30 7.92 18.94
N TYR A 70 -17.75 6.77 19.35
CA TYR A 70 -18.45 5.48 19.36
C TYR A 70 -19.75 5.51 20.19
N ASP A 71 -19.69 6.10 21.38
CA ASP A 71 -20.88 6.30 22.23
C ASP A 71 -21.94 7.19 21.57
N THR A 72 -21.57 8.08 20.66
CA THR A 72 -22.51 8.94 19.92
C THR A 72 -23.07 8.21 18.70
N LEU A 73 -22.21 7.52 17.96
CA LEU A 73 -22.54 6.81 16.70
C LEU A 73 -23.39 5.56 16.92
N THR A 74 -23.30 4.92 18.08
CA THR A 74 -24.23 3.85 18.50
C THR A 74 -25.67 4.34 18.75
N LYS A 75 -25.88 5.66 18.83
CA LYS A 75 -27.16 6.29 19.19
C LYS A 75 -27.69 7.23 18.09
N THR A 76 -26.87 7.61 17.12
CA THR A 76 -27.15 8.67 16.13
C THR A 76 -26.43 8.41 14.81
N ASN A 77 -26.97 8.94 13.70
CA ASN A 77 -26.29 8.94 12.40
C ASN A 77 -25.41 10.19 12.21
N ALA A 78 -24.69 10.61 13.26
CA ALA A 78 -23.85 11.80 13.22
C ALA A 78 -22.62 11.60 12.32
N GLN A 79 -22.11 12.70 11.75
CA GLN A 79 -20.71 12.75 11.28
C GLN A 79 -19.84 13.19 12.45
N VAL A 80 -18.71 12.54 12.71
CA VAL A 80 -17.83 12.93 13.82
C VAL A 80 -16.49 13.44 13.32
N ASN A 81 -16.15 14.67 13.71
CA ASN A 81 -14.85 15.28 13.47
C ASN A 81 -14.07 15.33 14.79
N ILE A 82 -12.90 14.71 14.83
CA ILE A 82 -11.97 14.72 15.97
C ILE A 82 -10.79 15.62 15.60
N TYR A 83 -10.76 16.83 16.16
CA TYR A 83 -9.72 17.83 15.95
C TYR A 83 -8.58 17.61 16.92
N LEU A 84 -7.39 17.33 16.39
CA LEU A 84 -6.16 17.22 17.17
C LEU A 84 -5.36 18.51 17.04
N LYS A 85 -5.00 19.07 18.18
CA LYS A 85 -4.06 20.19 18.26
C LYS A 85 -2.69 19.77 17.71
N SER A 86 -1.95 20.69 17.10
CA SER A 86 -0.56 20.48 16.74
C SER A 86 0.28 20.30 18.00
N GLY A 87 1.08 19.23 18.06
CA GLY A 87 1.81 18.87 19.26
C GLY A 87 2.27 17.42 19.24
N LEU A 88 2.96 17.00 20.31
CA LEU A 88 3.49 15.66 20.47
C LEU A 88 2.65 14.84 21.45
N TYR A 89 1.90 13.89 20.93
CA TYR A 89 1.12 12.88 21.64
C TYR A 89 2.02 11.65 21.89
N THR A 90 2.55 11.52 23.10
CA THR A 90 3.32 10.34 23.55
C THR A 90 2.53 9.49 24.52
N GLU A 91 3.06 8.32 24.86
CA GLU A 91 2.61 7.56 26.02
C GLU A 91 2.76 8.35 27.33
N GLY A 92 1.85 8.09 28.28
CA GLY A 92 1.65 8.93 29.47
C GLY A 92 0.28 9.61 29.43
N SER A 93 -0.16 10.18 30.55
CA SER A 93 -1.39 10.98 30.65
C SER A 93 -2.70 10.31 30.19
N GLY A 94 -2.80 8.98 30.25
CA GLY A 94 -4.02 8.21 29.96
C GLY A 94 -4.04 7.51 28.59
N PHE A 95 -3.02 7.70 27.76
CA PHE A 95 -2.99 7.15 26.39
C PHE A 95 -2.86 5.61 26.37
N THR A 96 -3.66 4.94 25.53
CA THR A 96 -3.53 3.51 25.23
C THR A 96 -3.12 3.28 23.78
N THR A 97 -2.11 2.44 23.58
CA THR A 97 -1.67 1.98 22.24
C THR A 97 -2.44 0.70 21.87
N PRO A 98 -2.80 0.48 20.60
CA PRO A 98 -2.71 1.40 19.46
C PRO A 98 -3.91 2.38 19.42
N ILE A 99 -3.81 3.46 18.63
CA ILE A 99 -5.01 4.22 18.26
C ILE A 99 -5.89 3.30 17.42
N THR A 100 -7.10 2.97 17.88
CA THR A 100 -7.92 1.93 17.27
C THR A 100 -9.23 2.48 16.70
N ILE A 101 -9.38 2.41 15.38
CA ILE A 101 -10.60 2.75 14.64
C ILE A 101 -11.25 1.45 14.15
N SER A 102 -12.39 1.07 14.74
CA SER A 102 -13.03 -0.23 14.51
C SER A 102 -14.57 -0.18 14.53
N ILE A 103 -15.17 0.96 14.18
CA ILE A 103 -16.63 1.12 14.01
C ILE A 103 -16.95 1.73 12.63
N THR A 104 -17.96 1.15 11.96
CA THR A 104 -18.44 1.55 10.64
C THR A 104 -19.27 2.85 10.71
N SER A 105 -18.64 3.99 10.44
CA SER A 105 -19.27 5.32 10.49
C SER A 105 -18.31 6.40 10.01
N PRO A 106 -18.78 7.53 9.45
CA PRO A 106 -17.92 8.64 9.05
C PRO A 106 -17.28 9.33 10.28
N ILE A 107 -16.00 9.01 10.49
CA ILE A 107 -15.12 9.64 11.48
C ILE A 107 -13.95 10.29 10.73
N SER A 108 -13.76 11.58 10.93
CA SER A 108 -12.61 12.35 10.43
C SER A 108 -11.68 12.68 11.60
N ILE A 109 -10.41 12.25 11.56
CA ILE A 109 -9.38 12.64 12.54
C ILE A 109 -8.48 13.69 11.88
N LEU A 110 -8.57 14.93 12.35
CA LEU A 110 -8.02 16.11 11.68
C LEU A 110 -6.92 16.73 12.55
N GLY A 111 -5.66 16.52 12.16
CA GLY A 111 -4.48 17.00 12.88
C GLY A 111 -4.05 18.43 12.56
N GLY A 112 -3.08 18.92 13.34
CA GLY A 112 -2.34 20.15 13.03
C GLY A 112 -3.01 21.47 13.42
N TRP A 113 -4.03 21.45 14.29
CA TRP A 113 -4.76 22.65 14.70
C TRP A 113 -4.02 23.50 15.72
N ASN A 114 -4.13 24.82 15.59
CA ASN A 114 -3.54 25.78 16.54
C ASN A 114 -4.29 25.81 17.90
N ASP A 115 -3.77 26.59 18.86
CA ASP A 115 -4.25 26.64 20.27
C ASP A 115 -5.75 26.86 20.47
N ASP A 116 -6.43 27.61 19.59
CA ASP A 116 -7.87 27.92 19.68
C ASP A 116 -8.74 27.10 18.70
N PHE A 117 -8.13 26.15 17.99
CA PHE A 117 -8.74 25.37 16.91
C PHE A 117 -9.44 26.27 15.87
N SER A 118 -8.86 27.41 15.49
CA SER A 118 -9.37 28.28 14.42
C SER A 118 -8.77 27.96 13.05
N GLN A 119 -7.57 27.39 13.00
CA GLN A 119 -6.83 27.14 11.75
C GLN A 119 -5.81 25.99 11.89
N VAL A 120 -5.55 25.31 10.78
CA VAL A 120 -4.48 24.30 10.67
C VAL A 120 -3.18 25.02 10.30
N ASN A 121 -2.14 24.87 11.13
CA ASN A 121 -0.83 25.48 10.92
C ASN A 121 0.37 24.60 11.33
N GLY A 122 0.12 23.33 11.66
CA GLY A 122 1.16 22.37 12.04
C GLY A 122 0.76 20.93 11.72
N VAL A 123 1.32 19.99 12.47
CA VAL A 123 1.05 18.55 12.39
C VAL A 123 0.84 18.01 13.81
N SER A 124 -0.01 17.00 13.97
CA SER A 124 -0.15 16.27 15.22
C SER A 124 0.74 15.02 15.19
N TYR A 125 1.79 15.01 16.02
CA TYR A 125 2.81 13.96 16.09
C TYR A 125 2.42 12.92 17.13
N ILE A 126 2.53 11.64 16.79
CA ILE A 126 2.10 10.50 17.59
C ILE A 126 3.31 9.56 17.71
N SER A 127 3.84 9.34 18.93
CA SER A 127 5.08 8.59 19.15
C SER A 127 5.00 7.57 20.28
N PHE A 128 5.46 6.33 20.02
CA PHE A 128 5.29 5.16 20.90
C PHE A 128 6.59 4.37 21.13
N SER A 129 7.65 5.07 21.52
CA SER A 129 9.00 4.51 21.68
C SER A 129 9.17 3.41 22.74
N ASN A 130 8.19 3.23 23.65
CA ASN A 130 8.34 2.41 24.86
C ASN A 130 7.50 1.12 24.88
N LYS A 131 6.73 0.82 23.83
CA LYS A 131 5.89 -0.40 23.75
C LYS A 131 6.02 -1.15 22.43
N VAL A 132 5.59 -2.41 22.49
CA VAL A 132 5.51 -3.31 21.34
C VAL A 132 4.07 -3.41 20.85
N ASP A 133 3.52 -2.30 20.36
CA ASP A 133 2.22 -2.24 19.67
C ASP A 133 2.28 -1.29 18.46
N ARG A 134 1.17 -1.14 17.74
CA ARG A 134 1.05 -0.30 16.54
C ARG A 134 0.78 1.16 16.88
N GLY A 135 0.98 2.03 15.89
CA GLY A 135 0.61 3.44 15.97
C GLY A 135 -0.89 3.64 15.80
N LEU A 136 -1.37 3.31 14.60
CA LEU A 136 -2.77 3.43 14.19
C LEU A 136 -3.27 2.10 13.61
N TYR A 137 -4.39 1.61 14.11
CA TYR A 137 -5.06 0.40 13.66
C TYR A 137 -6.47 0.72 13.19
N ILE A 138 -6.73 0.55 11.90
CA ILE A 138 -8.03 0.75 11.23
C ILE A 138 -8.50 -0.62 10.78
N SER A 139 -9.61 -1.14 11.33
CA SER A 139 -10.08 -2.51 11.00
C SER A 139 -11.59 -2.62 10.91
N ASP A 140 -12.08 -3.25 9.86
CA ASP A 140 -13.50 -3.62 9.68
C ASP A 140 -14.44 -2.40 9.63
N VAL A 141 -13.98 -1.29 9.04
CA VAL A 141 -14.69 0.01 8.96
C VAL A 141 -14.86 0.53 7.55
N SER A 142 -15.68 1.57 7.39
CA SER A 142 -15.73 2.34 6.16
C SER A 142 -15.95 3.83 6.39
N ASN A 143 -15.58 4.64 5.39
CA ASN A 143 -15.72 6.10 5.37
C ASN A 143 -14.90 6.83 6.45
N ILE A 144 -13.67 6.37 6.73
CA ILE A 144 -12.77 7.02 7.68
C ILE A 144 -11.88 8.01 6.95
N GLU A 145 -11.73 9.20 7.51
CA GLU A 145 -10.77 10.21 7.06
C GLU A 145 -9.73 10.47 8.15
N VAL A 146 -8.45 10.58 7.76
CA VAL A 146 -7.37 11.02 8.65
C VAL A 146 -6.47 12.00 7.91
N GLU A 147 -6.26 13.17 8.51
CA GLU A 147 -5.52 14.28 7.90
C GLU A 147 -4.43 14.83 8.84
N ASN A 148 -3.29 15.27 8.29
CA ASN A 148 -2.28 16.10 8.98
C ASN A 148 -1.70 15.49 10.28
N ILE A 149 -1.44 14.18 10.27
CA ILE A 149 -0.79 13.48 11.39
C ILE A 149 0.57 12.90 10.99
N ALA A 150 1.46 12.76 11.97
CA ALA A 150 2.69 12.01 11.84
C ALA A 150 2.75 10.91 12.90
N ILE A 151 3.02 9.67 12.49
CA ILE A 151 3.18 8.50 13.38
C ILE A 151 4.65 8.08 13.35
N MET A 152 5.30 8.03 14.51
CA MET A 152 6.75 7.86 14.58
C MET A 152 7.24 7.00 15.74
N ASP A 153 8.45 6.47 15.56
CA ASP A 153 9.21 5.73 16.58
C ASP A 153 8.45 4.52 17.15
N VAL A 154 7.70 3.83 16.29
CA VAL A 154 6.83 2.69 16.69
C VAL A 154 7.50 1.36 16.33
N SER A 155 7.66 0.46 17.30
CA SER A 155 8.26 -0.86 17.08
C SER A 155 7.29 -1.98 17.43
N TYR A 156 6.82 -2.75 16.44
CA TYR A 156 5.89 -3.87 16.65
C TYR A 156 6.46 -5.20 16.16
N PHE A 157 7.14 -5.93 17.04
CA PHE A 157 7.84 -7.17 16.68
C PHE A 157 6.94 -8.42 16.59
N LEU A 158 5.67 -8.34 17.01
CA LEU A 158 4.76 -9.50 17.06
C LEU A 158 3.89 -9.69 15.80
N GLY A 159 3.98 -8.78 14.83
CA GLY A 159 3.21 -8.87 13.59
C GLY A 159 3.51 -7.70 12.65
N GLY A 160 2.61 -7.46 11.68
CA GLY A 160 2.79 -6.44 10.64
C GLY A 160 2.13 -5.08 10.92
N GLY A 161 2.62 -4.03 10.26
CA GLY A 161 2.05 -2.68 10.27
C GLY A 161 2.36 -1.88 11.53
N ALA A 162 3.64 -1.64 11.83
CA ALA A 162 4.02 -1.01 13.10
C ALA A 162 3.55 0.45 13.20
N GLY A 163 3.75 1.28 12.17
CA GLY A 163 3.18 2.63 12.13
C GLY A 163 1.66 2.58 11.96
N VAL A 164 1.21 2.01 10.84
CA VAL A 164 -0.22 1.89 10.50
C VAL A 164 -0.56 0.47 10.06
N LEU A 165 -1.67 -0.09 10.55
CA LEU A 165 -2.34 -1.24 9.96
C LEU A 165 -3.76 -0.85 9.53
N ILE A 166 -4.09 -1.05 8.25
CA ILE A 166 -5.45 -0.94 7.71
C ILE A 166 -5.90 -2.33 7.27
N LYS A 167 -7.06 -2.80 7.76
CA LYS A 167 -7.56 -4.16 7.51
C LYS A 167 -9.06 -4.15 7.19
N ASN A 168 -9.50 -4.98 6.23
CA ASN A 168 -10.92 -5.26 5.95
C ASN A 168 -11.79 -3.99 5.80
N SER A 169 -11.28 -2.93 5.18
CA SER A 169 -11.89 -1.60 5.24
C SER A 169 -12.14 -1.01 3.84
N SER A 170 -13.06 -0.05 3.73
CA SER A 170 -13.34 0.63 2.45
C SER A 170 -13.65 2.12 2.57
N GLY A 171 -13.47 2.88 1.49
CA GLY A 171 -13.69 4.34 1.52
C GLY A 171 -12.81 5.06 2.55
N ILE A 172 -11.56 4.60 2.72
CA ILE A 172 -10.60 5.20 3.63
C ILE A 172 -9.86 6.32 2.90
N THR A 173 -9.81 7.50 3.50
CA THR A 173 -9.05 8.66 3.01
C THR A 173 -7.93 8.96 4.01
N LEU A 174 -6.68 8.83 3.58
CA LEU A 174 -5.53 9.33 4.33
C LEU A 174 -4.91 10.48 3.54
N SER A 175 -4.76 11.65 4.17
CA SER A 175 -4.18 12.85 3.54
C SER A 175 -3.10 13.46 4.42
N ASN A 176 -1.94 13.79 3.84
CA ASN A 176 -0.77 14.30 4.57
C ASN A 176 -0.44 13.47 5.84
N VAL A 177 -0.39 12.14 5.69
CA VAL A 177 -0.02 11.21 6.77
C VAL A 177 1.45 10.82 6.62
N ILE A 178 2.25 11.13 7.64
CA ILE A 178 3.69 10.84 7.68
C ILE A 178 3.93 9.65 8.62
N ILE A 179 4.76 8.69 8.20
CA ILE A 179 5.18 7.54 8.99
C ILE A 179 6.72 7.50 9.02
N SER A 180 7.34 7.45 10.20
CA SER A 180 8.82 7.47 10.28
C SER A 180 9.39 6.63 11.43
N ASN A 181 10.53 5.99 11.20
CA ASN A 181 11.25 5.20 12.20
C ASN A 181 10.41 4.02 12.75
N CYS A 182 9.58 3.41 11.91
CA CYS A 182 8.69 2.33 12.30
C CYS A 182 9.28 0.95 11.96
N THR A 183 9.37 0.05 12.94
CA THR A 183 9.93 -1.30 12.74
C THR A 183 8.90 -2.38 13.04
N SER A 184 8.65 -3.24 12.07
CA SER A 184 7.75 -4.39 12.16
C SER A 184 8.53 -5.70 12.20
N GLY A 185 8.11 -6.64 13.05
CA GLY A 185 8.62 -8.01 13.05
C GLY A 185 8.23 -8.80 11.80
N SER A 186 7.10 -8.43 11.18
CA SER A 186 6.58 -9.03 9.93
C SER A 186 6.46 -7.97 8.83
N SER A 187 5.58 -8.14 7.83
CA SER A 187 5.40 -7.23 6.70
C SER A 187 4.83 -5.86 7.07
N GLY A 188 5.17 -4.82 6.29
CA GLY A 188 4.72 -3.44 6.52
C GLY A 188 5.42 -2.81 7.71
N GLY A 189 6.69 -2.40 7.54
CA GLY A 189 7.46 -1.71 8.58
C GLY A 189 6.77 -0.42 9.01
N GLY A 190 6.52 0.47 8.05
CA GLY A 190 5.71 1.67 8.26
C GLY A 190 4.23 1.36 8.22
N VAL A 191 3.74 0.87 7.07
CA VAL A 191 2.30 0.71 6.79
C VAL A 191 2.02 -0.70 6.28
N TYR A 192 1.00 -1.36 6.83
CA TYR A 192 0.42 -2.59 6.30
C TYR A 192 -1.04 -2.33 5.91
N ILE A 193 -1.39 -2.60 4.66
CA ILE A 193 -2.74 -2.52 4.10
C ILE A 193 -3.18 -3.93 3.69
N GLU A 194 -4.26 -4.43 4.28
CA GLU A 194 -4.85 -5.74 3.98
C GLU A 194 -6.34 -5.60 3.65
N ARG A 195 -6.76 -6.12 2.49
CA ARG A 195 -8.18 -6.19 2.10
C ARG A 195 -8.86 -4.81 2.15
N LEU A 196 -8.17 -3.80 1.61
CA LEU A 196 -8.67 -2.44 1.44
C LEU A 196 -9.38 -2.30 0.09
N ALA A 197 -10.53 -1.62 0.07
CA ALA A 197 -11.27 -1.34 -1.16
C ALA A 197 -11.65 0.15 -1.32
N ASP A 198 -11.75 0.61 -2.57
CA ASP A 198 -12.37 1.89 -2.95
C ASP A 198 -11.85 3.10 -2.13
N SER A 199 -10.56 3.10 -1.81
CA SER A 199 -9.91 4.04 -0.88
C SER A 199 -8.85 4.91 -1.56
N THR A 200 -8.55 6.08 -0.99
CA THR A 200 -7.54 7.01 -1.52
C THR A 200 -6.55 7.39 -0.43
N LEU A 201 -5.28 7.01 -0.58
CA LEU A 201 -4.24 7.25 0.42
C LEU A 201 -3.16 8.18 -0.15
N TYR A 202 -2.72 9.15 0.65
CA TYR A 202 -1.53 9.99 0.45
C TYR A 202 -0.62 9.84 1.67
N ILE A 203 0.34 8.91 1.57
CA ILE A 203 1.22 8.53 2.67
C ILE A 203 2.70 8.78 2.34
N THR A 204 3.43 9.27 3.33
CA THR A 204 4.87 9.48 3.28
C THR A 204 5.55 8.58 4.30
N VAL A 205 6.54 7.76 3.90
CA VAL A 205 7.19 6.78 4.77
C VAL A 205 8.72 6.87 4.70
N MET A 206 9.40 6.87 5.84
CA MET A 206 10.87 6.87 5.91
C MET A 206 11.44 6.06 7.07
N ASN A 207 12.69 5.60 6.93
CA ASN A 207 13.44 4.83 7.94
C ASN A 207 12.64 3.64 8.54
N SER A 208 11.81 2.97 7.75
CA SER A 208 10.92 1.91 8.23
C SER A 208 11.37 0.51 7.80
N ALA A 209 11.34 -0.46 8.71
CA ALA A 209 11.90 -1.78 8.50
C ALA A 209 10.90 -2.91 8.73
N SER A 210 10.90 -3.90 7.84
CA SER A 210 10.17 -5.16 7.96
C SER A 210 11.18 -6.30 8.13
N LEU A 211 11.34 -6.79 9.37
CA LEU A 211 12.47 -7.66 9.72
C LEU A 211 12.43 -9.07 9.11
N SER A 212 11.23 -9.62 8.90
CA SER A 212 11.04 -10.95 8.29
C SER A 212 10.04 -10.98 7.14
N GLY A 213 9.48 -9.82 6.77
CA GLY A 213 8.38 -9.71 5.82
C GLY A 213 8.71 -8.89 4.57
N SER A 214 7.65 -8.40 3.95
CA SER A 214 7.70 -7.56 2.72
C SER A 214 7.22 -6.14 3.03
N GLY A 215 7.59 -5.17 2.20
CA GLY A 215 7.18 -3.77 2.36
C GLY A 215 7.84 -3.11 3.57
N GLY A 216 9.06 -2.60 3.41
CA GLY A 216 9.77 -1.91 4.49
C GLY A 216 9.06 -0.61 4.85
N GLY A 217 8.77 0.20 3.84
CA GLY A 217 7.88 1.34 3.95
C GLY A 217 6.42 0.88 4.03
N VAL A 218 5.92 0.33 2.92
CA VAL A 218 4.50 -0.05 2.75
C VAL A 218 4.35 -1.47 2.24
N PHE A 219 3.43 -2.24 2.83
CA PHE A 219 2.97 -3.52 2.32
C PHE A 219 1.48 -3.46 2.01
N VAL A 220 1.09 -3.85 0.78
CA VAL A 220 -0.31 -3.91 0.33
C VAL A 220 -0.63 -5.35 -0.06
N THR A 221 -1.65 -5.95 0.57
CA THR A 221 -2.10 -7.30 0.25
C THR A 221 -3.61 -7.41 0.05
N ASN A 222 -4.04 -8.29 -0.86
CA ASN A 222 -5.44 -8.65 -1.11
C ASN A 222 -6.40 -7.44 -1.31
N SER A 223 -5.89 -6.30 -1.80
CA SER A 223 -6.61 -5.02 -1.85
C SER A 223 -6.98 -4.64 -3.29
N SER A 224 -8.06 -3.88 -3.49
CA SER A 224 -8.56 -3.58 -4.84
C SER A 224 -9.23 -2.22 -5.03
N ASN A 225 -9.17 -1.68 -6.26
CA ASN A 225 -9.80 -0.42 -6.67
C ASN A 225 -9.33 0.82 -5.88
N ASN A 226 -8.13 0.80 -5.30
CA ASN A 226 -7.60 1.91 -4.51
C ASN A 226 -6.74 2.87 -5.35
N ASN A 227 -6.70 4.14 -4.95
CA ASN A 227 -5.74 5.14 -5.45
C ASN A 227 -4.68 5.39 -4.37
N LEU A 228 -3.46 4.93 -4.62
CA LEU A 228 -2.40 4.83 -3.62
C LEU A 228 -1.23 5.73 -4.01
N ASN A 229 -1.18 6.92 -3.41
CA ASN A 229 -0.12 7.91 -3.59
C ASN A 229 0.90 7.71 -2.48
N ILE A 230 2.03 7.07 -2.80
CA ILE A 230 2.99 6.58 -1.82
C ILE A 230 4.35 7.20 -2.10
N THR A 231 4.83 8.00 -1.15
CA THR A 231 6.22 8.48 -1.10
C THR A 231 6.96 7.67 -0.05
N ALA A 232 7.82 6.74 -0.45
CA ALA A 232 8.66 5.96 0.48
C ALA A 232 10.13 6.24 0.19
N TYR A 233 10.80 6.94 1.10
CA TYR A 233 12.18 7.39 0.89
C TYR A 233 13.08 7.18 2.09
N ASN A 234 14.37 6.98 1.82
CA ASN A 234 15.47 6.80 2.78
C ASN A 234 15.30 5.61 3.73
N ASN A 235 16.15 4.60 3.53
CA ASN A 235 16.39 3.50 4.47
C ASN A 235 15.16 2.63 4.80
N ASN A 236 14.13 2.62 3.95
CA ASN A 236 13.07 1.63 4.10
C ASN A 236 13.57 0.26 3.63
N SER A 237 13.37 -0.80 4.43
CA SER A 237 14.01 -2.10 4.20
C SER A 237 13.15 -3.33 4.51
N SER A 238 13.28 -4.39 3.71
CA SER A 238 12.50 -5.63 3.80
C SER A 238 13.12 -6.79 2.99
N LEU A 239 12.46 -7.96 2.95
CA LEU A 239 12.82 -9.04 2.02
C LEU A 239 12.37 -8.78 0.57
N TYR A 240 11.15 -8.26 0.39
CA TYR A 240 10.58 -7.86 -0.91
C TYR A 240 10.02 -6.45 -0.80
N GLY A 241 10.38 -5.56 -1.73
CA GLY A 241 9.86 -4.19 -1.78
C GLY A 241 10.34 -3.35 -0.60
N GLY A 242 11.51 -2.72 -0.72
CA GLY A 242 12.06 -1.90 0.36
C GLY A 242 11.17 -0.69 0.66
N GLY A 243 10.79 0.03 -0.39
CA GLY A 243 9.80 1.10 -0.32
C GLY A 243 8.36 0.56 -0.26
N LEU A 244 7.98 -0.28 -1.24
CA LEU A 244 6.62 -0.81 -1.40
C LEU A 244 6.63 -2.28 -1.87
N ALA A 245 5.80 -3.12 -1.26
CA ALA A 245 5.46 -4.45 -1.77
C ALA A 245 3.96 -4.63 -2.00
N ILE A 246 3.59 -5.21 -3.13
CA ILE A 246 2.20 -5.45 -3.57
C ILE A 246 2.00 -6.94 -3.78
N TYR A 247 1.11 -7.54 -3.00
CA TYR A 247 0.80 -8.98 -3.03
C TYR A 247 -0.69 -9.20 -3.29
N ASN A 248 -1.02 -10.13 -4.20
CA ASN A 248 -2.39 -10.58 -4.50
C ASN A 248 -3.46 -9.47 -4.62
N SER A 249 -3.08 -8.27 -5.05
CA SER A 249 -3.91 -7.06 -5.05
C SER A 249 -4.28 -6.68 -6.48
N SER A 250 -5.49 -6.20 -6.75
CA SER A 250 -5.94 -6.01 -8.14
C SER A 250 -6.65 -4.70 -8.45
N SER A 251 -6.50 -4.22 -9.68
CA SER A 251 -7.16 -2.99 -10.17
C SER A 251 -6.84 -1.72 -9.37
N ASN A 252 -5.69 -1.65 -8.68
CA ASN A 252 -5.25 -0.45 -7.95
C ASN A 252 -4.43 0.48 -8.86
N THR A 253 -4.52 1.78 -8.61
CA THR A 253 -3.63 2.80 -9.20
C THR A 253 -2.61 3.23 -8.17
N PHE A 254 -1.33 3.12 -8.50
CA PHE A 254 -0.21 3.51 -7.65
C PHE A 254 0.52 4.72 -8.27
N ASN A 255 0.61 5.82 -7.53
CA ASN A 255 1.44 6.98 -7.89
C ASN A 255 2.58 7.07 -6.88
N LEU A 256 3.81 6.84 -7.35
CA LEU A 256 4.92 6.46 -6.49
C LEU A 256 6.10 7.43 -6.54
N LEU A 257 6.71 7.65 -5.37
CA LEU A 257 8.07 8.19 -5.26
C LEU A 257 8.85 7.27 -4.32
N LEU A 258 9.64 6.36 -4.88
CA LEU A 258 10.39 5.35 -4.13
C LEU A 258 11.89 5.61 -4.27
N THR A 259 12.55 6.13 -3.23
CA THR A 259 13.95 6.57 -3.32
C THR A 259 14.84 6.11 -2.15
N ASN A 260 16.06 5.64 -2.44
CA ASN A 260 17.04 5.19 -1.43
C ASN A 260 16.50 4.08 -0.49
N ASN A 261 15.72 3.14 -0.99
CA ASN A 261 15.23 1.99 -0.24
C ASN A 261 16.03 0.71 -0.58
N SER A 262 15.94 -0.32 0.26
CA SER A 262 16.68 -1.57 0.06
C SER A 262 15.88 -2.85 0.33
N SER A 263 16.16 -3.93 -0.40
CA SER A 263 15.51 -5.21 -0.16
C SER A 263 16.30 -6.42 -0.70
N GLY A 264 15.75 -7.63 -0.52
CA GLY A 264 16.14 -8.80 -1.30
C GLY A 264 15.78 -8.64 -2.78
N TYR A 265 14.47 -8.52 -3.08
CA TYR A 265 13.96 -8.27 -4.43
C TYR A 265 13.14 -6.98 -4.51
N GLY A 266 13.37 -6.18 -5.56
CA GLY A 266 12.66 -4.93 -5.76
C GLY A 266 13.05 -3.91 -4.70
N GLY A 267 14.22 -3.27 -4.85
CA GLY A 267 14.75 -2.35 -3.82
C GLY A 267 13.76 -1.23 -3.51
N GLY A 268 13.15 -0.65 -4.55
CA GLY A 268 12.03 0.26 -4.43
C GLY A 268 10.70 -0.50 -4.31
N LEU A 269 10.34 -1.24 -5.36
CA LEU A 269 9.03 -1.87 -5.55
C LEU A 269 9.14 -3.38 -5.80
N ALA A 270 8.34 -4.19 -5.11
CA ALA A 270 8.07 -5.57 -5.50
C ALA A 270 6.58 -5.80 -5.78
N ILE A 271 6.25 -6.38 -6.93
CA ILE A 271 4.92 -6.88 -7.30
C ILE A 271 5.00 -8.40 -7.32
N VAL A 272 4.15 -9.09 -6.54
CA VAL A 272 4.29 -10.52 -6.30
C VAL A 272 2.95 -11.26 -6.34
N GLY A 273 2.97 -12.44 -6.98
CA GLY A 273 1.90 -13.44 -6.93
C GLY A 273 0.82 -13.27 -8.00
N SER A 274 0.28 -14.40 -8.48
CA SER A 274 -0.59 -14.46 -9.67
C SER A 274 -1.95 -13.76 -9.53
N GLN A 275 -2.30 -13.37 -8.30
CA GLN A 275 -3.49 -12.57 -8.03
C GLN A 275 -3.21 -11.06 -8.02
N SER A 276 -1.94 -10.64 -8.09
CA SER A 276 -1.56 -9.26 -8.34
C SER A 276 -1.81 -8.92 -9.80
N ARG A 277 -2.93 -8.24 -10.11
CA ARG A 277 -3.36 -8.04 -11.50
C ARG A 277 -4.12 -6.76 -11.82
N TYR A 278 -3.97 -6.26 -13.03
CA TYR A 278 -4.53 -4.99 -13.50
C TYR A 278 -4.12 -3.76 -12.69
N ASN A 279 -3.05 -3.85 -11.89
CA ASN A 279 -2.53 -2.68 -11.19
C ASN A 279 -1.80 -1.78 -12.18
N LYS A 280 -1.93 -0.48 -11.99
CA LYS A 280 -1.25 0.56 -12.78
C LYS A 280 -0.25 1.26 -11.89
N VAL A 281 1.02 1.28 -12.30
CA VAL A 281 2.13 1.84 -11.54
C VAL A 281 2.70 3.05 -12.29
N PHE A 282 2.70 4.19 -11.63
CA PHE A 282 3.19 5.48 -12.13
C PHE A 282 4.20 6.11 -11.16
N GLY A 283 5.03 7.02 -11.66
CA GLY A 283 5.92 7.85 -10.83
C GLY A 283 7.40 7.53 -11.00
N SER A 284 8.19 7.71 -9.94
CA SER A 284 9.66 7.57 -9.95
C SER A 284 10.16 6.55 -8.93
N VAL A 285 11.07 5.67 -9.36
CA VAL A 285 11.71 4.62 -8.57
C VAL A 285 13.23 4.75 -8.75
N SER A 286 13.89 5.44 -7.82
CA SER A 286 15.29 5.86 -7.99
C SER A 286 16.24 5.51 -6.85
N LYS A 287 17.50 5.23 -7.18
CA LYS A 287 18.59 5.00 -6.20
C LYS A 287 18.32 3.89 -5.18
N ASN A 288 17.42 2.96 -5.49
CA ASN A 288 17.12 1.84 -4.64
C ASN A 288 18.11 0.69 -4.90
N THR A 289 18.32 -0.17 -3.91
CA THR A 289 19.27 -1.29 -4.00
C THR A 289 18.60 -2.62 -3.65
N SER A 290 18.83 -3.64 -4.47
CA SER A 290 18.41 -5.02 -4.17
C SER A 290 19.63 -5.93 -4.06
N SER A 291 19.61 -6.90 -3.14
CA SER A 291 20.68 -7.87 -2.98
C SER A 291 20.55 -9.12 -3.87
N LEU A 292 19.42 -9.31 -4.58
CA LEU A 292 19.14 -10.48 -5.42
C LEU A 292 18.72 -10.09 -6.85
N GLY A 293 17.58 -9.41 -7.01
CA GLY A 293 17.07 -8.99 -8.32
C GLY A 293 16.14 -7.76 -8.27
N GLY A 294 16.31 -6.86 -9.23
CA GLY A 294 15.43 -5.68 -9.41
C GLY A 294 15.82 -4.56 -8.48
N GLY A 295 16.83 -3.76 -8.85
CA GLY A 295 17.29 -2.66 -8.01
C GLY A 295 16.16 -1.66 -7.73
N GLY A 296 15.47 -1.25 -8.79
CA GLY A 296 14.25 -0.45 -8.69
C GLY A 296 13.02 -1.31 -8.45
N ILE A 297 12.68 -2.16 -9.42
CA ILE A 297 11.42 -2.91 -9.48
C ILE A 297 11.68 -4.42 -9.63
N ALA A 298 10.96 -5.24 -8.88
CA ALA A 298 10.82 -6.67 -9.14
C ALA A 298 9.34 -7.02 -9.43
N SER A 299 9.12 -7.83 -10.47
CA SER A 299 7.84 -8.39 -10.89
C SER A 299 7.95 -9.91 -10.85
N ILE A 300 7.18 -10.57 -9.97
CA ILE A 300 7.40 -11.98 -9.59
C ILE A 300 6.08 -12.77 -9.61
N SER A 301 5.92 -13.66 -10.57
CA SER A 301 4.74 -14.50 -10.81
C SER A 301 3.43 -13.70 -10.86
N ASP A 302 3.47 -12.43 -11.31
CA ASP A 302 2.30 -11.55 -11.39
C ASP A 302 1.64 -11.55 -12.79
N TYR A 303 0.48 -10.90 -12.92
CA TYR A 303 -0.38 -11.07 -14.10
C TYR A 303 -1.03 -9.76 -14.57
N GLN A 304 -0.85 -9.36 -15.82
CA GLN A 304 -1.56 -8.20 -16.42
C GLN A 304 -1.39 -6.87 -15.65
N ASN A 305 -0.22 -6.59 -15.09
CA ASN A 305 0.10 -5.28 -14.51
C ASN A 305 0.68 -4.32 -15.56
N THR A 306 0.54 -3.01 -15.33
CA THR A 306 1.09 -1.96 -16.20
C THR A 306 2.02 -1.03 -15.41
N ILE A 307 3.22 -0.81 -15.93
CA ILE A 307 4.25 0.07 -15.37
C ILE A 307 4.53 1.19 -16.38
N THR A 308 4.39 2.44 -15.92
CA THR A 308 4.77 3.66 -16.65
C THR A 308 5.50 4.58 -15.70
N ALA A 309 6.82 4.38 -15.57
CA ALA A 309 7.61 5.00 -14.52
C ALA A 309 8.97 5.50 -15.01
N GLU A 310 9.54 6.46 -14.28
CA GLU A 310 10.98 6.67 -14.24
C GLU A 310 11.59 5.63 -13.30
N VAL A 311 12.57 4.86 -13.80
CA VAL A 311 13.38 3.93 -13.01
C VAL A 311 14.82 4.41 -13.19
N GLN A 312 15.46 4.91 -12.12
CA GLN A 312 16.76 5.58 -12.29
C GLN A 312 17.80 5.34 -11.20
N GLY A 313 19.03 5.01 -11.59
CA GLY A 313 20.16 5.00 -10.66
C GLY A 313 20.11 3.86 -9.65
N ASN A 314 19.32 2.81 -9.90
CA ASN A 314 19.14 1.69 -8.99
C ASN A 314 20.27 0.65 -9.16
N SER A 315 20.39 -0.29 -8.22
CA SER A 315 21.42 -1.33 -8.24
C SER A 315 20.94 -2.70 -7.80
N SER A 316 21.29 -3.76 -8.54
CA SER A 316 21.05 -5.16 -8.13
C SER A 316 21.92 -6.15 -8.91
N PRO A 317 22.29 -7.33 -8.37
CA PRO A 317 23.02 -8.35 -9.13
C PRO A 317 22.35 -8.78 -10.43
N LEU A 318 21.01 -8.82 -10.48
CA LEU A 318 20.19 -9.19 -11.65
C LEU A 318 19.17 -8.08 -11.93
N GLY A 319 19.15 -7.52 -13.14
CA GLY A 319 18.20 -6.48 -13.51
C GLY A 319 18.38 -5.22 -12.66
N GLY A 320 19.39 -4.42 -12.99
CA GLY A 320 19.77 -3.25 -12.19
C GLY A 320 18.60 -2.30 -11.96
N GLY A 321 17.76 -2.10 -12.97
CA GLY A 321 16.52 -1.35 -12.88
C GLY A 321 15.33 -2.26 -12.57
N ILE A 322 15.10 -3.26 -13.43
CA ILE A 322 13.91 -4.12 -13.38
C ILE A 322 14.27 -5.61 -13.45
N TYR A 323 13.67 -6.42 -12.60
CA TYR A 323 13.73 -7.88 -12.61
C TYR A 323 12.35 -8.48 -12.81
N ILE A 324 12.24 -9.44 -13.73
CA ILE A 324 10.99 -10.11 -14.11
C ILE A 324 11.20 -11.62 -13.98
N TYR A 325 10.34 -12.27 -13.21
CA TYR A 325 10.35 -13.71 -12.96
C TYR A 325 8.92 -14.25 -13.08
N ASP A 326 8.65 -15.21 -13.96
CA ASP A 326 7.34 -15.89 -14.11
C ASP A 326 6.09 -14.97 -14.31
N SER A 327 6.28 -13.68 -14.55
CA SER A 327 5.18 -12.71 -14.70
C SER A 327 4.68 -12.64 -16.14
N LYS A 328 3.35 -12.57 -16.32
CA LYS A 328 2.69 -12.76 -17.61
C LYS A 328 1.81 -11.57 -17.97
N PHE A 329 1.80 -11.17 -19.24
CA PHE A 329 1.06 -9.99 -19.72
C PHE A 329 1.48 -8.68 -19.02
N LEU A 330 2.70 -8.61 -18.49
CA LEU A 330 3.25 -7.38 -17.93
C LEU A 330 3.45 -6.38 -19.07
N VAL A 331 3.01 -5.14 -18.86
CA VAL A 331 3.19 -4.03 -19.80
C VAL A 331 4.09 -2.99 -19.16
N ILE A 332 5.31 -2.81 -19.67
CA ILE A 332 6.19 -1.69 -19.33
C ILE A 332 6.10 -0.72 -20.49
N SER A 333 5.55 0.48 -20.28
CA SER A 333 5.39 1.43 -21.38
C SER A 333 5.68 2.87 -20.98
N LYS A 334 6.16 3.68 -21.93
CA LYS A 334 6.42 5.12 -21.75
C LYS A 334 7.33 5.42 -20.54
N SER A 335 8.28 4.52 -20.30
CA SER A 335 9.12 4.50 -19.09
C SER A 335 10.56 4.95 -19.40
N TYR A 336 11.18 5.65 -18.46
CA TYR A 336 12.57 6.09 -18.55
C TYR A 336 13.40 5.26 -17.57
N ILE A 337 14.07 4.23 -18.08
CA ILE A 337 14.79 3.22 -17.29
C ILE A 337 16.29 3.49 -17.49
N THR A 338 16.90 4.27 -16.60
CA THR A 338 18.15 5.00 -16.91
C THR A 338 19.19 4.94 -15.82
N ASN A 339 20.47 4.85 -16.19
CA ASN A 339 21.59 4.81 -15.24
C ASN A 339 21.44 3.71 -14.17
N ASP A 340 20.77 2.60 -14.48
CA ASP A 340 20.67 1.48 -13.56
C ASP A 340 21.90 0.55 -13.70
N SER A 341 22.29 -0.05 -12.58
CA SER A 341 23.58 -0.74 -12.43
C SER A 341 23.40 -2.20 -12.02
N SER A 342 24.20 -3.10 -12.62
CA SER A 342 24.20 -4.51 -12.26
C SER A 342 25.60 -5.09 -12.09
N SER A 343 25.72 -6.11 -11.23
CA SER A 343 27.01 -6.61 -10.75
C SER A 343 27.20 -8.13 -10.90
N GLY A 344 26.14 -8.90 -11.16
CA GLY A 344 26.19 -10.36 -11.30
C GLY A 344 26.90 -10.85 -12.58
N SER A 345 26.62 -12.09 -13.00
CA SER A 345 27.09 -12.60 -14.30
C SER A 345 26.22 -12.12 -15.47
N LYS A 346 24.91 -11.95 -15.24
CA LYS A 346 23.89 -11.62 -16.25
C LYS A 346 23.55 -10.13 -16.24
N LYS A 347 24.59 -9.33 -16.43
CA LYS A 347 24.62 -7.87 -16.20
C LYS A 347 23.73 -7.12 -17.18
N SER A 348 22.60 -6.63 -16.68
CA SER A 348 21.48 -6.10 -17.47
C SER A 348 20.72 -4.99 -16.73
N VAL A 349 20.12 -4.07 -17.49
CA VAL A 349 19.19 -3.07 -16.94
C VAL A 349 17.85 -3.73 -16.60
N ILE A 350 17.32 -4.53 -17.54
CA ILE A 350 16.13 -5.36 -17.38
C ILE A 350 16.55 -6.83 -17.48
N TYR A 351 16.20 -7.65 -16.48
CA TYR A 351 16.47 -9.09 -16.47
C TYR A 351 15.16 -9.88 -16.45
N ILE A 352 15.04 -10.90 -17.31
CA ILE A 352 13.84 -11.72 -17.48
C ILE A 352 14.23 -13.20 -17.36
N THR A 353 13.50 -13.98 -16.55
CA THR A 353 13.78 -15.42 -16.39
C THR A 353 12.56 -16.24 -15.99
N ASN A 354 12.64 -17.57 -16.20
CA ASN A 354 11.71 -18.59 -15.74
C ASN A 354 10.21 -18.25 -15.96
N THR A 355 9.83 -18.02 -17.20
CA THR A 355 8.51 -17.49 -17.61
C THR A 355 7.43 -18.54 -17.91
N GLY A 356 7.72 -19.82 -17.65
CA GLY A 356 6.78 -20.92 -17.84
C GLY A 356 6.26 -21.09 -19.29
N GLY A 357 7.05 -20.69 -20.30
CA GLY A 357 6.80 -20.94 -21.72
C GLY A 357 5.65 -20.14 -22.38
N THR A 358 5.06 -19.17 -21.67
CA THR A 358 4.05 -18.23 -22.19
C THR A 358 4.11 -16.92 -21.39
N THR A 359 5.05 -16.04 -21.74
CA THR A 359 5.08 -14.67 -21.22
C THR A 359 4.96 -13.68 -22.36
N ASN A 360 3.77 -13.09 -22.43
CA ASN A 360 3.48 -11.95 -23.29
C ASN A 360 3.99 -10.68 -22.60
N LEU A 361 5.30 -10.43 -22.63
CA LEU A 361 5.86 -9.18 -22.12
C LEU A 361 5.72 -8.09 -23.19
N ILE A 362 5.19 -6.93 -22.83
CA ILE A 362 5.14 -5.76 -23.72
C ILE A 362 6.06 -4.68 -23.16
N ILE A 363 7.11 -4.30 -23.90
CA ILE A 363 7.97 -3.16 -23.60
C ILE A 363 7.84 -2.16 -24.74
N TYR A 364 7.27 -0.97 -24.49
CA TYR A 364 6.83 -0.07 -25.55
C TYR A 364 7.04 1.43 -25.25
N GLU A 365 7.60 2.19 -26.20
CA GLU A 365 7.90 3.63 -26.04
C GLU A 365 8.80 3.94 -24.81
N CYS A 366 9.69 3.02 -24.41
CA CYS A 366 10.61 3.20 -23.29
C CYS A 366 11.98 3.75 -23.75
N SER A 367 12.66 4.46 -22.85
CA SER A 367 14.07 4.87 -22.99
C SER A 367 14.93 4.07 -22.02
N ILE A 368 15.87 3.26 -22.50
CA ILE A 368 16.64 2.30 -21.67
C ILE A 368 18.14 2.62 -21.70
N THR A 369 18.77 2.82 -20.53
CA THR A 369 20.21 3.12 -20.37
C THR A 369 20.77 2.47 -19.09
N GLY A 370 22.01 1.97 -19.16
CA GLY A 370 22.71 1.36 -18.01
C GLY A 370 23.77 2.29 -17.41
N THR A 371 24.60 1.78 -16.50
CA THR A 371 25.81 2.48 -16.03
C THR A 371 27.10 1.86 -16.54
N THR A 372 27.89 2.58 -17.34
CA THR A 372 29.27 2.21 -17.74
C THR A 372 29.43 0.78 -18.30
N ALA A 373 30.66 0.29 -18.43
CA ALA A 373 30.94 -1.09 -18.85
C ALA A 373 30.46 -2.19 -17.88
N SER A 374 29.89 -1.83 -16.72
CA SER A 374 29.35 -2.80 -15.75
C SER A 374 27.97 -3.33 -16.10
N THR A 375 27.19 -2.64 -16.96
CA THR A 375 25.85 -3.10 -17.39
C THR A 375 25.77 -3.12 -18.92
N PRO A 376 26.39 -4.11 -19.59
CA PRO A 376 26.54 -4.15 -21.04
C PRO A 376 25.23 -4.42 -21.79
N TRP A 377 24.23 -5.06 -21.16
CA TRP A 377 22.95 -5.41 -21.77
C TRP A 377 21.82 -4.46 -21.35
N ALA A 378 20.97 -4.03 -22.28
CA ALA A 378 19.71 -3.38 -21.92
C ALA A 378 18.71 -4.39 -21.37
N ILE A 379 18.48 -5.47 -22.14
CA ILE A 379 17.57 -6.56 -21.79
C ILE A 379 18.37 -7.87 -21.86
N TYR A 380 18.23 -8.72 -20.84
CA TYR A 380 18.83 -10.05 -20.78
C TYR A 380 17.78 -11.07 -20.39
N GLU A 381 17.62 -12.09 -21.22
CA GLU A 381 16.67 -13.18 -21.02
C GLU A 381 17.41 -14.49 -20.73
N ASP A 382 16.78 -15.38 -19.96
CA ASP A 382 17.45 -16.55 -19.40
C ASP A 382 16.50 -17.72 -19.07
N GLY A 383 16.54 -18.77 -19.89
CA GLY A 383 15.74 -19.98 -19.71
C GLY A 383 14.28 -19.78 -20.13
N VAL A 384 14.06 -19.26 -21.34
CA VAL A 384 12.78 -18.67 -21.75
C VAL A 384 12.46 -18.87 -23.25
N ASP A 385 11.42 -19.66 -23.54
CA ASP A 385 10.63 -19.55 -24.77
C ASP A 385 9.68 -18.33 -24.68
N LEU A 386 10.07 -17.12 -25.10
CA LEU A 386 9.16 -15.95 -25.13
C LEU A 386 8.14 -16.01 -26.28
N LYS A 387 7.07 -16.79 -26.09
CA LYS A 387 5.93 -16.82 -27.03
C LYS A 387 5.05 -15.57 -26.85
N PHE A 388 4.84 -14.81 -27.93
CA PHE A 388 3.96 -13.62 -28.03
C PHE A 388 4.39 -12.39 -27.19
N HIS A 389 5.69 -12.13 -27.07
CA HIS A 389 6.22 -10.90 -26.49
C HIS A 389 6.34 -9.79 -27.55
N SER A 390 6.37 -8.52 -27.14
CA SER A 390 6.56 -7.38 -28.05
C SER A 390 7.43 -6.30 -27.40
N ILE A 391 8.64 -6.14 -27.93
CA ILE A 391 9.59 -5.10 -27.51
C ILE A 391 9.72 -4.14 -28.71
N SER A 392 9.00 -3.02 -28.70
CA SER A 392 8.89 -2.16 -29.89
C SER A 392 8.89 -0.65 -29.58
N LYS A 393 9.43 0.14 -30.51
CA LYS A 393 9.58 1.60 -30.41
C LYS A 393 10.36 2.07 -29.17
N ASN A 394 11.29 1.24 -28.71
CA ASN A 394 12.16 1.59 -27.58
C ASN A 394 13.43 2.29 -28.07
N SER A 395 13.83 3.32 -27.33
CA SER A 395 15.08 4.04 -27.52
C SER A 395 16.12 3.51 -26.55
N PHE A 396 17.30 3.18 -27.04
CA PHE A 396 18.45 2.81 -26.21
C PHE A 396 19.47 3.95 -26.31
N VAL A 397 20.05 4.40 -25.18
CA VAL A 397 21.02 5.51 -25.20
C VAL A 397 22.41 4.98 -24.88
N TYR A 398 23.31 5.07 -25.86
CA TYR A 398 24.49 4.22 -25.99
C TYR A 398 25.76 4.70 -25.27
N SER A 399 25.69 5.74 -24.43
CA SER A 399 26.86 6.17 -23.65
C SER A 399 27.32 5.13 -22.61
N THR A 400 26.54 4.06 -22.40
CA THR A 400 26.81 3.01 -21.41
C THR A 400 26.44 1.58 -21.85
N ILE A 401 25.43 1.41 -22.72
CA ILE A 401 24.99 0.07 -23.17
C ILE A 401 25.71 -0.32 -24.47
N SER A 402 26.38 -1.48 -24.44
CA SER A 402 27.09 -2.05 -25.61
C SER A 402 26.30 -3.11 -26.38
N LYS A 403 25.23 -3.65 -25.79
CA LYS A 403 24.43 -4.74 -26.34
C LYS A 403 22.96 -4.57 -25.95
N LEU A 404 22.02 -4.79 -26.87
CA LEU A 404 20.62 -4.42 -26.65
C LEU A 404 19.82 -5.54 -26.01
N TYR A 405 19.88 -6.73 -26.60
CA TYR A 405 19.00 -7.83 -26.25
C TYR A 405 19.77 -9.16 -26.34
N HIS A 406 19.76 -9.92 -25.26
CA HIS A 406 20.32 -11.27 -25.18
C HIS A 406 19.21 -12.30 -25.00
N ASP A 407 19.26 -13.33 -25.84
CA ASP A 407 18.46 -14.54 -25.70
C ASP A 407 19.36 -15.75 -26.00
N PRO A 408 19.61 -16.64 -25.02
CA PRO A 408 20.44 -17.82 -25.20
C PRO A 408 19.68 -19.04 -25.76
N ASP A 409 18.35 -19.01 -25.82
CA ASP A 409 17.50 -20.15 -26.19
C ASP A 409 17.07 -20.03 -27.66
N ASP A 410 17.97 -20.35 -28.60
CA ASP A 410 17.76 -20.22 -30.06
C ASP A 410 16.76 -21.24 -30.69
N GLY A 411 15.83 -21.73 -29.87
CA GLY A 411 14.75 -22.69 -30.14
C GLY A 411 13.63 -22.19 -31.06
N THR A 412 13.99 -21.68 -32.25
CA THR A 412 13.09 -21.41 -33.39
C THR A 412 12.10 -20.23 -33.28
N GLY A 413 12.57 -19.01 -33.02
CA GLY A 413 11.72 -17.82 -33.24
C GLY A 413 12.44 -16.48 -33.16
N ASN A 414 13.20 -16.30 -32.08
CA ASN A 414 13.77 -15.01 -31.69
C ASN A 414 15.05 -14.67 -32.49
N PRO A 415 15.40 -13.37 -32.65
CA PRO A 415 16.65 -12.97 -33.28
C PRO A 415 17.84 -13.22 -32.34
N ALA A 416 18.97 -13.62 -32.92
CA ALA A 416 20.24 -13.70 -32.20
C ALA A 416 20.68 -12.33 -31.65
N ASP A 417 21.48 -12.36 -30.56
CA ASP A 417 22.17 -11.23 -29.90
C ASP A 417 22.16 -9.91 -30.69
N ILE A 418 21.28 -8.98 -30.31
CA ILE A 418 21.19 -7.69 -31.00
C ILE A 418 22.27 -6.75 -30.45
N THR A 419 23.33 -6.57 -31.23
CA THR A 419 24.43 -5.66 -30.93
C THR A 419 24.15 -4.24 -31.42
N ALA A 420 24.79 -3.26 -30.79
CA ALA A 420 24.75 -1.87 -31.22
C ALA A 420 25.44 -1.70 -32.59
N ASP A 421 24.89 -0.86 -33.48
CA ASP A 421 25.65 -0.40 -34.64
C ASP A 421 26.70 0.66 -34.24
N ALA A 422 27.60 0.97 -35.17
CA ALA A 422 28.75 1.84 -34.91
C ALA A 422 28.41 3.33 -34.73
N ALA A 423 27.13 3.74 -34.80
CA ALA A 423 26.70 5.14 -34.72
C ALA A 423 26.17 5.57 -33.34
N GLY A 424 25.99 4.63 -32.40
CA GLY A 424 25.57 4.96 -31.03
C GLY A 424 24.12 5.47 -30.91
N LEU A 425 23.28 5.13 -31.88
CA LEU A 425 21.82 5.27 -31.86
C LEU A 425 21.23 4.03 -32.51
N GLY A 426 20.15 3.50 -31.95
CA GLY A 426 19.49 2.31 -32.48
C GLY A 426 18.13 2.14 -31.84
N THR A 427 17.15 1.89 -32.71
CA THR A 427 15.75 1.72 -32.34
C THR A 427 15.35 0.28 -32.58
N LEU A 428 14.84 -0.40 -31.55
CA LEU A 428 14.26 -1.73 -31.74
C LEU A 428 12.83 -1.55 -32.26
N ASN A 429 12.72 -1.53 -33.59
CA ASN A 429 11.46 -1.34 -34.33
C ASN A 429 10.86 -2.67 -34.84
N THR A 430 11.49 -3.79 -34.55
CA THR A 430 11.05 -5.14 -34.94
C THR A 430 10.35 -5.83 -33.78
N SER A 431 9.16 -6.38 -34.02
CA SER A 431 8.69 -7.49 -33.18
C SER A 431 9.58 -8.70 -33.40
N LEU A 432 9.77 -9.49 -32.36
CA LEU A 432 10.88 -10.45 -32.29
C LEU A 432 10.50 -11.88 -32.72
N ASP A 433 9.26 -12.12 -33.19
CA ASP A 433 8.83 -13.41 -33.75
C ASP A 433 8.31 -13.29 -35.21
N PRO A 434 9.20 -13.35 -36.23
CA PRO A 434 8.81 -13.31 -37.64
C PRO A 434 8.01 -14.52 -38.12
N LYS A 435 7.84 -15.58 -37.31
CA LYS A 435 7.14 -16.81 -37.70
C LYS A 435 5.68 -16.85 -37.23
N HIS A 436 5.33 -16.14 -36.17
CA HIS A 436 3.97 -16.08 -35.65
C HIS A 436 3.33 -14.67 -35.71
N ASP A 437 4.11 -13.61 -35.92
CA ASP A 437 3.58 -12.24 -36.10
C ASP A 437 3.05 -11.98 -37.52
N ALA A 438 1.84 -12.47 -37.81
CA ALA A 438 1.14 -12.17 -39.06
C ALA A 438 0.70 -10.68 -39.23
N ASN A 439 1.09 -9.77 -38.32
CA ASN A 439 0.63 -8.37 -38.27
C ASN A 439 1.69 -7.37 -37.74
N VAL A 440 2.95 -7.45 -38.19
CA VAL A 440 3.98 -6.45 -37.84
C VAL A 440 4.55 -5.79 -39.10
N SER A 441 4.23 -4.52 -39.30
CA SER A 441 4.67 -3.72 -40.44
C SER A 441 6.02 -3.04 -40.18
N ILE A 442 6.96 -3.24 -41.11
CA ILE A 442 8.25 -2.53 -41.12
C ILE A 442 8.00 -1.09 -41.59
N ALA A 443 7.83 -0.16 -40.65
CA ALA A 443 7.86 1.28 -40.93
C ALA A 443 9.29 1.80 -40.81
N ASN A 444 10.11 1.55 -41.83
CA ASN A 444 11.44 2.15 -41.94
C ASN A 444 11.31 3.60 -42.45
N THR A 445 10.98 4.53 -41.55
CA THR A 445 11.05 5.98 -41.84
C THR A 445 12.41 6.51 -41.43
N GLY A 446 13.37 6.42 -42.35
CA GLY A 446 14.57 7.25 -42.29
C GLY A 446 14.27 8.72 -42.59
N SER A 447 15.28 9.56 -42.36
CA SER A 447 15.30 11.04 -42.33
C SER A 447 14.60 11.68 -41.12
#